data_AF-A0A419L105-F1
#
_entry.id   AF-A0A419L105-F1
#
_cell.length_a   1.000
_cell.length_b   1.000
_cell.length_c   1.000
_cell.angle_alpha   90.00
_cell.angle_beta   90.00
_cell.angle_gamma   90.00
#
_symmetry.space_group_name_H-M   'P 1'
#
loop_
_entity.id
_entity.type
_entity.pdbx_description
1 polymer ?
#
loop_
_entity_poly.entity_id
_entity_poly.type
_entity_poly.pdbx_seq_one_letter_code
_entity_poly.pdbx_strand_id
1 'polypeptide(L)'
;MPAHSKFEEKIDVLDLIINVLRDHEENLSRTLENFDDVHQRISAFAEKLNLLDKILERLDGLKVKRIIEATGINGPLVKVKCNDWATFRAASQGALLVTFEISEGNVTVSSITDLFVFIYNDGIPELMSVMGSGIMRWVSKIMKNGESAVESFDLLHFQDDIYEEVIDPEAFRNWLSTDLKISKEKIIHGKVLC
;
A
#
# COMPACT_ATOMS: atom_id res chain seq x y z
N MET A 1 -13.67 57.65 57.42
CA MET A 1 -14.37 57.28 56.17
C MET A 1 -13.36 56.64 55.22
N PRO A 2 -13.72 55.58 54.49
CA PRO A 2 -12.82 54.52 53.99
C PRO A 2 -12.50 54.67 52.48
N ALA A 3 -12.53 55.89 51.96
CA ALA A 3 -12.42 56.13 50.53
C ALA A 3 -11.03 55.77 49.96
N HIS A 4 -9.97 55.95 50.76
CA HIS A 4 -8.61 55.60 50.35
C HIS A 4 -8.41 54.09 50.16
N SER A 5 -8.94 53.24 51.05
CA SER A 5 -8.75 51.79 50.97
C SER A 5 -9.45 51.17 49.75
N LYS A 6 -10.62 51.68 49.37
CA LYS A 6 -11.31 51.23 48.13
C LYS A 6 -10.61 51.67 46.85
N PHE A 7 -9.82 52.74 46.90
CA PHE A 7 -9.06 53.21 45.75
C PHE A 7 -7.78 52.39 45.61
N GLU A 8 -7.13 52.06 46.73
CA GLU A 8 -5.96 51.20 46.82
C GLU A 8 -6.27 49.78 46.31
N GLU A 9 -7.38 49.16 46.74
CA GLU A 9 -7.83 47.86 46.21
C GLU A 9 -8.02 47.86 44.68
N LYS A 10 -8.49 48.98 44.10
CA LYS A 10 -8.66 49.09 42.65
C LYS A 10 -7.32 49.22 41.93
N ILE A 11 -6.35 49.90 42.54
CA ILE A 11 -4.98 49.99 42.02
C ILE A 11 -4.31 48.62 42.07
N ASP A 12 -4.44 47.88 43.18
CA ASP A 12 -3.90 46.53 43.31
C ASP A 12 -4.45 45.57 42.25
N VAL A 13 -5.76 45.66 41.96
CA VAL A 13 -6.40 44.86 40.90
C VAL A 13 -5.88 45.25 39.52
N LEU A 14 -5.65 46.55 39.27
CA LEU A 14 -5.07 47.01 38.01
C LEU A 14 -3.63 46.52 37.84
N ASP A 15 -2.82 46.56 38.91
CA ASP A 15 -1.45 46.04 38.89
C ASP A 15 -1.42 44.54 38.63
N LEU A 16 -2.35 43.79 39.22
CA LEU A 16 -2.51 42.36 38.93
C LEU A 16 -2.85 42.11 37.45
N ILE A 17 -3.80 42.86 36.89
CA ILE A 17 -4.19 42.76 35.47
C ILE A 17 -2.99 43.10 34.57
N ILE A 18 -2.26 44.17 34.88
CA ILE A 18 -1.08 44.58 34.12
C ILE A 18 -0.01 43.49 34.14
N ASN A 19 0.21 42.84 35.29
CA ASN A 19 1.18 41.74 35.39
C ASN A 19 0.74 40.52 34.58
N VAL A 20 -0.53 40.13 34.65
CA VAL A 20 -1.06 39.00 33.85
C VAL A 20 -0.96 39.29 32.34
N LEU A 21 -1.29 40.52 31.92
CA LEU A 21 -1.19 40.92 30.53
C LEU A 21 0.27 40.90 30.04
N ARG A 22 1.22 41.31 30.88
CA ARG A 22 2.65 41.25 30.59
C ARG A 22 3.15 39.82 30.42
N ASP A 23 2.74 38.91 31.30
CA ASP A 23 3.08 37.48 31.19
C ASP A 23 2.51 36.87 29.90
N HIS A 24 1.29 37.25 29.53
CA HIS A 24 0.67 36.80 28.27
C HIS A 24 1.41 37.34 27.04
N GLU A 25 1.81 38.61 27.04
CA GLU A 25 2.62 39.21 25.98
C GLU A 25 3.95 38.48 25.81
N GLU A 26 4.62 38.13 26.91
CA GLU A 26 5.88 37.41 26.88
C GLU A 26 5.70 35.96 26.37
N ASN A 27 4.63 35.28 26.80
CA ASN A 27 4.32 33.93 26.33
C ASN A 27 3.94 33.89 24.85
N LEU A 28 3.21 34.89 24.37
CA LEU A 28 2.89 35.04 22.94
C LEU A 28 4.15 35.28 22.12
N SER A 29 5.07 36.12 22.62
CA SER A 29 6.36 36.37 21.98
C SER A 29 7.19 35.08 21.84
N ARG A 30 7.29 34.28 22.92
CA ARG A 30 7.95 32.96 22.86
C ARG A 30 7.26 31.99 21.89
N THR A 31 5.93 32.02 21.81
CA THR A 31 5.18 31.16 20.90
C THR A 31 5.43 31.54 19.44
N LEU A 32 5.53 32.85 19.16
CA LEU A 32 5.89 33.37 17.84
C LEU A 32 7.29 32.91 17.42
N GLU A 33 8.28 33.02 18.30
CA GLU A 33 9.65 32.55 18.05
C GLU A 33 9.70 31.05 17.72
N ASN A 34 8.93 30.23 18.46
CA ASN A 34 8.82 28.80 18.18
C ASN A 34 8.17 28.53 16.81
N PHE A 35 7.17 29.33 16.43
CA PHE A 35 6.53 29.20 15.13
C PHE A 35 7.49 29.54 13.99
N ASP A 36 8.32 30.56 14.15
CA ASP A 36 9.35 30.93 13.19
C ASP A 36 10.41 29.81 13.02
N ASP A 37 10.85 29.17 14.12
CA ASP A 37 11.74 28.00 14.07
C ASP A 37 11.10 26.83 13.29
N VAL A 38 9.82 26.54 13.56
CA VAL A 38 9.09 25.49 12.83
C VAL A 38 8.95 25.84 11.35
N HIS A 39 8.63 27.09 11.02
CA HIS A 39 8.53 27.55 9.64
C HIS A 39 9.87 27.42 8.89
N GLN A 40 10.98 27.73 9.55
CA GLN A 40 12.31 27.58 8.98
C GLN A 40 12.66 26.10 8.73
N ARG A 41 12.29 25.20 9.65
CA ARG A 41 12.46 23.75 9.46
C ARG A 41 11.64 23.20 8.30
N ILE A 42 10.39 23.64 8.16
CA ILE A 42 9.51 23.25 7.05
C ILE A 42 10.10 23.74 5.73
N SER A 43 10.60 24.97 5.68
CA SER A 43 11.25 25.52 4.49
C SER A 43 12.48 24.71 4.08
N ALA A 44 13.35 24.36 5.03
CA ALA A 44 14.51 23.50 4.78
C ALA A 44 14.12 22.08 4.33
N PHE A 45 13.00 21.56 4.82
CA PHE A 45 12.46 20.27 4.37
C PHE A 45 11.92 20.34 2.93
N ALA A 46 11.22 21.42 2.58
CA ALA A 46 10.72 21.64 1.23
C ALA A 46 11.86 21.72 0.19
N GLU A 47 12.98 22.36 0.54
CA GLU A 47 14.18 22.36 -0.32
C GLU A 47 14.73 20.95 -0.55
N LYS A 48 14.75 20.10 0.49
CA LYS A 48 15.18 18.69 0.36
C LYS A 48 14.22 17.88 -0.51
N LEU A 49 12.91 18.12 -0.41
CA LEU A 49 11.93 17.50 -1.31
C LEU A 49 12.17 17.89 -2.77
N ASN A 50 12.45 19.16 -3.04
CA ASN A 50 12.80 19.63 -4.40
C ASN A 50 14.07 18.96 -4.95
N LEU A 51 15.03 18.59 -4.10
CA LEU A 51 16.20 17.81 -4.53
C LEU A 51 15.82 16.37 -4.88
N LEU A 52 14.92 15.75 -4.11
CA LEU A 52 14.40 14.42 -4.41
C LEU A 52 13.62 14.41 -5.73
N ASP A 53 12.76 15.41 -5.98
CA ASP A 53 12.04 15.55 -7.24
C ASP A 53 13.01 15.65 -8.43
N LYS A 54 14.07 16.44 -8.32
CA LYS A 54 15.11 16.51 -9.36
C LYS A 54 15.85 15.19 -9.57
N ILE A 55 16.04 14.39 -8.52
CA ILE A 55 16.65 13.04 -8.64
C ILE A 55 15.67 12.10 -9.34
N LEU A 56 14.37 12.18 -9.03
CA LEU A 56 13.31 11.39 -9.67
C LEU A 56 13.17 11.76 -11.15
N GLU A 57 13.20 13.05 -11.52
CA GLU A 57 13.20 13.49 -12.92
C GLU A 57 14.43 12.95 -13.69
N ARG A 58 15.60 12.91 -13.02
CA ARG A 58 16.81 12.30 -13.61
C ARG A 58 16.71 10.79 -13.78
N LEU A 59 15.95 10.12 -12.91
CA LEU A 59 15.65 8.68 -13.01
C LEU A 59 14.60 8.40 -14.08
N ASP A 60 13.65 9.29 -14.34
CA ASP A 60 12.69 9.18 -15.46
C ASP A 60 13.41 9.25 -16.84
N GLY A 61 14.56 9.94 -16.89
CA GLY A 61 15.49 9.90 -18.03
C GLY A 61 16.15 8.53 -18.25
N LEU A 62 16.24 7.69 -17.21
CA LEU A 62 16.56 6.28 -17.33
C LEU A 62 15.26 5.52 -17.62
N LYS A 63 14.76 5.65 -18.86
CA LYS A 63 13.77 4.73 -19.44
C LYS A 63 14.30 3.30 -19.31
N VAL A 64 14.02 2.65 -18.19
CA VAL A 64 13.97 1.20 -18.11
C VAL A 64 12.81 0.82 -19.01
N LYS A 65 13.18 0.42 -20.21
CA LYS A 65 12.36 -0.01 -21.32
C LYS A 65 11.53 -1.23 -20.90
N ARG A 66 10.46 -1.03 -20.13
CA ARG A 66 9.34 -1.97 -19.92
C ARG A 66 8.14 -1.21 -19.34
N ILE A 67 7.26 -0.84 -20.26
CA ILE A 67 5.86 -0.41 -20.17
C ILE A 67 5.23 -0.65 -18.79
N ILE A 68 4.91 0.44 -18.09
CA ILE A 68 3.93 0.46 -16.99
C ILE A 68 3.07 1.72 -17.19
N GLU A 69 1.81 1.53 -17.56
CA GLU A 69 0.81 2.61 -17.61
C GLU A 69 0.33 2.89 -16.19
N ALA A 70 0.90 3.90 -15.53
CA ALA A 70 0.45 4.37 -14.23
C ALA A 70 -0.78 5.28 -14.43
N THR A 71 -1.96 4.82 -14.01
CA THR A 71 -3.19 5.61 -14.07
C THR A 71 -3.69 5.89 -12.64
N GLY A 72 -3.78 7.16 -12.27
CA GLY A 72 -4.73 7.63 -11.24
C GLY A 72 -4.15 8.13 -9.91
N ILE A 73 -3.96 9.45 -9.87
CA ILE A 73 -3.99 10.42 -8.77
C ILE A 73 -5.22 10.29 -7.83
N ASN A 74 -4.99 10.01 -6.52
CA ASN A 74 -5.68 10.54 -5.31
C ASN A 74 -5.37 9.70 -4.05
N GLY A 75 -4.13 9.79 -3.57
CA GLY A 75 -3.57 9.05 -2.45
C GLY A 75 -2.14 8.61 -2.79
N PRO A 76 -1.24 8.33 -1.81
CA PRO A 76 0.16 7.98 -2.07
C PRO A 76 0.33 6.56 -2.64
N LEU A 77 -0.68 6.02 -3.35
CA LEU A 77 -0.75 4.63 -3.79
C LEU A 77 -0.94 4.59 -5.31
N VAL A 78 0.17 4.64 -6.04
CA VAL A 78 0.18 4.49 -7.50
C VAL A 78 -0.19 3.06 -7.85
N LYS A 79 -1.19 2.88 -8.73
CA LYS A 79 -1.57 1.56 -9.25
C LYS A 79 -0.69 1.18 -10.43
N VAL A 80 -0.08 0.00 -10.34
CA VAL A 80 0.82 -0.54 -11.35
C VAL A 80 0.24 -1.84 -11.85
N LYS A 81 -0.20 -1.87 -13.11
CA LYS A 81 -0.60 -3.11 -13.78
C LYS A 81 0.64 -3.84 -14.30
N CYS A 82 0.85 -5.07 -13.85
CA CYS A 82 1.92 -5.94 -14.30
C CYS A 82 1.42 -6.80 -15.46
N ASN A 83 2.13 -6.79 -16.59
CA ASN A 83 1.78 -7.59 -17.77
C ASN A 83 2.24 -9.05 -17.69
N ASP A 84 3.19 -9.34 -16.79
CA ASP A 84 3.74 -10.67 -16.61
C ASP A 84 3.93 -11.01 -15.12
N TRP A 85 3.77 -12.29 -14.79
CA TRP A 85 3.87 -12.77 -13.41
C TRP A 85 5.27 -12.55 -12.82
N ALA A 86 6.33 -12.68 -13.62
CA ALA A 86 7.69 -12.52 -13.14
C ALA A 86 7.93 -11.09 -12.59
N THR A 87 7.42 -10.08 -13.30
CA THR A 87 7.45 -8.68 -12.88
C THR A 87 6.59 -8.46 -11.65
N PHE A 88 5.36 -8.99 -11.61
CA PHE A 88 4.50 -8.93 -10.43
C PHE A 88 5.17 -9.54 -9.20
N ARG A 89 5.73 -10.74 -9.34
CA ARG A 89 6.41 -11.47 -8.28
C ARG A 89 7.61 -10.69 -7.75
N ALA A 90 8.44 -10.14 -8.64
CA ALA A 90 9.62 -9.37 -8.24
C ALA A 90 9.23 -8.08 -7.49
N ALA A 91 8.21 -7.38 -7.97
CA ALA A 91 7.71 -6.14 -7.37
C ALA A 91 6.97 -6.36 -6.05
N SER A 92 6.37 -7.54 -5.87
CA SER A 92 5.57 -7.88 -4.68
C SER A 92 6.37 -8.49 -3.53
N GLN A 93 7.69 -8.68 -3.68
CA GLN A 93 8.51 -9.18 -2.57
C GLN A 93 8.53 -8.17 -1.42
N GLY A 94 8.00 -8.56 -0.27
CA GLY A 94 7.89 -7.69 0.90
C GLY A 94 6.59 -6.88 0.97
N ALA A 95 5.58 -7.21 0.15
CA ALA A 95 4.27 -6.59 0.26
C ALA A 95 3.67 -6.74 1.67
N LEU A 96 2.97 -5.69 2.10
CA LEU A 96 2.28 -5.64 3.39
C LEU A 96 1.04 -6.53 3.37
N LEU A 97 0.33 -6.52 2.24
CA LEU A 97 -0.89 -7.28 2.02
C LEU A 97 -0.96 -7.74 0.56
N VAL A 98 -1.42 -8.96 0.34
CA VAL A 98 -1.78 -9.45 -0.99
C VAL A 98 -3.25 -9.86 -0.96
N THR A 99 -4.01 -9.43 -1.94
CA THR A 99 -5.38 -9.89 -2.15
C THR A 99 -5.49 -10.60 -3.48
N PHE A 100 -6.40 -11.55 -3.59
CA PHE A 100 -6.70 -12.17 -4.87
C PHE A 100 -8.20 -12.41 -5.03
N GLU A 101 -8.69 -12.19 -6.23
CA GLU A 101 -10.07 -12.42 -6.64
C GLU A 101 -10.06 -13.34 -7.85
N ILE A 102 -10.94 -14.33 -7.83
CA ILE A 102 -11.16 -15.25 -8.94
C ILE A 102 -12.54 -14.89 -9.48
N SER A 103 -12.62 -14.48 -10.75
CA SER A 103 -13.87 -14.04 -11.38
C SER A 103 -13.92 -14.55 -12.82
N GLU A 104 -14.96 -15.31 -13.15
CA GLU A 104 -15.36 -15.74 -14.51
C GLU A 104 -14.17 -15.91 -15.49
N GLY A 105 -13.28 -16.86 -15.21
CA GLY A 105 -12.17 -17.22 -16.10
C GLY A 105 -10.85 -16.46 -15.88
N ASN A 106 -10.85 -15.41 -15.05
CA ASN A 106 -9.68 -14.57 -14.77
C ASN A 106 -9.31 -14.58 -13.29
N VAL A 107 -8.02 -14.42 -13.02
CA VAL A 107 -7.48 -14.25 -11.67
C VAL A 107 -6.83 -12.89 -11.56
N THR A 108 -7.36 -12.07 -10.66
CA THR A 108 -6.76 -10.80 -10.29
C THR A 108 -6.01 -10.97 -8.98
N VAL A 109 -4.70 -10.74 -8.98
CA VAL A 109 -3.85 -10.70 -7.78
C VAL A 109 -3.38 -9.27 -7.57
N SER A 110 -3.70 -8.70 -6.42
CA SER A 110 -3.29 -7.36 -6.01
C SER A 110 -2.30 -7.44 -4.86
N SER A 111 -1.23 -6.69 -4.93
CA SER A 111 -0.18 -6.63 -3.92
C SER A 111 0.00 -5.19 -3.47
N ILE A 112 -0.20 -4.97 -2.17
CA ILE A 112 -0.16 -3.66 -1.53
C ILE A 112 1.19 -3.50 -0.84
N THR A 113 1.94 -2.53 -1.31
CA THR A 113 3.17 -2.03 -0.69
C THR A 113 2.90 -0.64 -0.11
N ASP A 114 3.93 0.00 0.47
CA ASP A 114 3.78 1.31 1.12
C ASP A 114 3.27 2.42 0.17
N LEU A 115 3.69 2.38 -1.10
CA LEU A 115 3.43 3.45 -2.08
C LEU A 115 2.79 2.96 -3.39
N PHE A 116 2.68 1.64 -3.56
CA PHE A 116 2.21 1.05 -4.81
C PHE A 116 1.22 -0.08 -4.56
N VAL A 117 0.21 -0.13 -5.41
CA VAL A 117 -0.65 -1.30 -5.55
C VAL A 117 -0.30 -1.95 -6.88
N PHE A 118 0.43 -3.07 -6.83
CA PHE A 118 0.71 -3.88 -8.00
C PHE A 118 -0.49 -4.77 -8.28
N ILE A 119 -0.94 -4.81 -9.52
CA ILE A 119 -2.10 -5.60 -9.95
C ILE A 119 -1.65 -6.48 -11.10
N TYR A 120 -1.78 -7.78 -10.93
CA TYR A 120 -1.69 -8.77 -11.98
C TYR A 120 -3.11 -9.25 -12.29
N ASN A 121 -3.50 -9.21 -13.57
CA ASN A 121 -4.77 -9.75 -14.03
C ASN A 121 -4.50 -10.56 -15.28
N ASP A 122 -4.80 -11.85 -15.21
CA ASP A 122 -4.60 -12.78 -16.32
C ASP A 122 -5.63 -13.89 -16.28
N GLY A 123 -5.79 -14.58 -17.40
CA GLY A 123 -6.65 -15.75 -17.48
C GLY A 123 -6.13 -16.90 -16.62
N ILE A 124 -7.04 -17.75 -16.17
CA ILE A 124 -6.67 -19.00 -15.47
C ILE A 124 -5.70 -19.85 -16.32
N PRO A 125 -5.88 -20.02 -17.65
CA PRO A 125 -4.94 -20.79 -18.49
C PRO A 125 -3.53 -20.22 -18.50
N GLU A 126 -3.40 -18.90 -18.60
CA GLU A 126 -2.13 -18.19 -18.60
C GLU A 126 -1.42 -18.30 -17.24
N LEU A 127 -2.18 -18.16 -16.15
CA LEU A 127 -1.68 -18.37 -14.79
C LEU A 127 -1.25 -19.82 -14.57
N MET A 128 -1.98 -20.80 -15.12
CA MET A 128 -1.60 -22.21 -15.08
C MET A 128 -0.24 -22.41 -15.76
N SER A 129 -0.02 -21.82 -16.94
CA SER A 129 1.29 -21.87 -17.61
C SER A 129 2.41 -21.30 -16.73
N VAL A 130 2.13 -20.25 -15.96
CA VAL A 130 3.09 -19.61 -15.05
C VAL A 130 3.40 -20.47 -13.82
N MET A 131 2.42 -21.17 -13.26
CA MET A 131 2.60 -22.01 -12.07
C MET A 131 3.56 -23.19 -12.30
N GLY A 132 3.78 -23.60 -13.56
CA GLY A 132 4.74 -24.63 -13.95
C GLY A 132 4.61 -25.91 -13.10
N SER A 133 5.71 -26.59 -12.76
CA SER A 133 5.74 -27.83 -11.94
C SER A 133 5.00 -27.75 -10.58
N GLY A 134 4.62 -26.54 -10.11
CA GLY A 134 3.70 -26.34 -9.00
C GLY A 134 2.28 -26.88 -9.25
N ILE A 135 1.84 -26.93 -10.51
CA ILE A 135 0.57 -27.54 -10.96
C ILE A 135 0.52 -28.99 -10.54
N MET A 136 1.57 -29.80 -10.75
CA MET A 136 1.55 -31.21 -10.35
C MET A 136 1.29 -31.37 -8.86
N ARG A 137 1.82 -30.48 -8.02
CA ARG A 137 1.62 -30.51 -6.56
C ARG A 137 0.23 -30.02 -6.15
N TRP A 138 -0.31 -29.06 -6.89
CA TRP A 138 -1.67 -28.52 -6.71
C TRP A 138 -2.74 -29.51 -7.16
N VAL A 139 -2.64 -30.00 -8.41
CA VAL A 139 -3.49 -31.04 -9.01
C VAL A 139 -3.40 -32.34 -8.23
N SER A 140 -2.22 -32.80 -7.82
CA SER A 140 -2.10 -33.99 -6.95
C SER A 140 -2.80 -33.84 -5.60
N LYS A 141 -3.01 -32.61 -5.12
CA LYS A 141 -3.69 -32.36 -3.84
C LYS A 141 -5.21 -32.35 -4.01
N ILE A 142 -5.70 -31.88 -5.16
CA ILE A 142 -7.11 -31.97 -5.56
C ILE A 142 -7.49 -33.44 -5.83
N MET A 143 -6.64 -34.18 -6.57
CA MET A 143 -6.85 -35.60 -6.87
C MET A 143 -6.66 -36.54 -5.67
N LYS A 144 -6.11 -36.08 -4.53
CA LYS A 144 -6.11 -36.88 -3.30
C LYS A 144 -7.46 -36.90 -2.58
N ASN A 145 -8.37 -35.99 -2.94
CA ASN A 145 -9.73 -35.94 -2.41
C ASN A 145 -10.75 -36.63 -3.33
N GLY A 146 -10.37 -37.05 -4.54
CA GLY A 146 -11.22 -37.79 -5.47
C GLY A 146 -10.47 -38.99 -6.03
N GLU A 147 -10.99 -40.19 -5.79
CA GLU A 147 -10.40 -41.45 -6.27
C GLU A 147 -10.18 -41.46 -7.79
N SER A 148 -8.93 -41.60 -8.23
CA SER A 148 -8.46 -42.58 -9.24
C SER A 148 -7.17 -42.11 -9.94
N ALA A 149 -6.41 -43.10 -10.42
CA ALA A 149 -5.02 -43.05 -10.82
C ALA A 149 -4.76 -42.60 -12.27
N VAL A 150 -3.63 -41.88 -12.43
CA VAL A 150 -2.65 -41.87 -13.53
C VAL A 150 -3.16 -41.91 -14.97
N GLU A 151 -2.89 -40.84 -15.73
CA GLU A 151 -2.14 -40.91 -17.00
C GLU A 151 -1.68 -39.49 -17.39
N SER A 152 -0.58 -39.40 -18.11
CA SER A 152 0.07 -38.17 -18.57
C SER A 152 -0.91 -37.20 -19.22
N PHE A 153 -1.31 -36.15 -18.49
CA PHE A 153 -2.20 -35.12 -19.02
C PHE A 153 -1.46 -34.18 -19.95
N ASP A 154 -1.88 -34.20 -21.22
CA ASP A 154 -1.56 -33.18 -22.21
C ASP A 154 -2.32 -31.91 -21.82
N LEU A 155 -1.60 -30.87 -21.39
CA LEU A 155 -2.16 -29.62 -20.84
C LEU A 155 -2.96 -28.79 -21.87
N LEU A 156 -3.06 -29.26 -23.11
CA LEU A 156 -3.62 -28.54 -24.25
C LEU A 156 -5.08 -28.90 -24.58
N HIS A 157 -5.73 -29.80 -23.84
CA HIS A 157 -7.12 -30.22 -24.08
C HIS A 157 -8.07 -29.99 -22.89
N PHE A 158 -7.86 -28.90 -22.13
CA PHE A 158 -8.92 -28.35 -21.28
C PHE A 158 -9.92 -27.59 -22.16
N GLN A 159 -10.81 -28.35 -22.79
CA GLN A 159 -11.89 -27.81 -23.62
C GLN A 159 -13.04 -27.36 -22.72
N ASP A 160 -13.26 -26.04 -22.72
CA ASP A 160 -14.42 -25.18 -22.40
C ASP A 160 -15.50 -25.54 -21.35
N ASP A 161 -15.61 -26.77 -20.84
CA ASP A 161 -16.78 -27.19 -20.04
C ASP A 161 -16.48 -27.50 -18.55
N ILE A 162 -15.32 -27.08 -18.01
CA ILE A 162 -14.98 -27.23 -16.57
C ILE A 162 -14.40 -25.94 -15.97
N TYR A 163 -14.92 -24.77 -16.36
CA TYR A 163 -14.50 -23.50 -15.75
C TYR A 163 -15.37 -23.05 -14.57
N GLU A 164 -16.44 -23.78 -14.24
CA GLU A 164 -17.35 -23.42 -13.13
C GLU A 164 -17.00 -24.06 -11.77
N GLU A 165 -16.06 -24.99 -11.71
CA GLU A 165 -15.67 -25.63 -10.45
C GLU A 165 -14.15 -25.87 -10.44
N VAL A 166 -13.53 -25.79 -9.26
CA VAL A 166 -12.14 -26.22 -8.98
C VAL A 166 -11.01 -25.17 -9.16
N ILE A 167 -11.16 -23.98 -8.60
CA ILE A 167 -10.01 -23.33 -7.95
C ILE A 167 -10.25 -23.28 -6.45
N ASP A 168 -9.58 -24.16 -5.70
CA ASP A 168 -9.57 -24.08 -4.23
C ASP A 168 -8.81 -22.80 -3.80
N PRO A 169 -9.49 -21.80 -3.21
CA PRO A 169 -8.87 -20.55 -2.80
C PRO A 169 -7.75 -20.76 -1.78
N GLU A 170 -7.83 -21.80 -0.94
CA GLU A 170 -6.77 -22.10 0.02
C GLU A 170 -5.52 -22.64 -0.66
N ALA A 171 -5.68 -23.48 -1.66
CA ALA A 171 -4.58 -24.02 -2.42
C ALA A 171 -3.87 -22.92 -3.24
N PHE A 172 -4.64 -21.99 -3.82
CA PHE A 172 -4.07 -20.82 -4.49
C PHE A 172 -3.34 -19.89 -3.51
N ARG A 173 -3.92 -19.64 -2.34
CA ARG A 173 -3.27 -18.90 -1.24
C ARG A 173 -1.95 -19.53 -0.80
N ASN A 174 -1.89 -20.87 -0.73
CA ASN A 174 -0.67 -21.61 -0.39
C ASN A 174 0.41 -21.45 -1.46
N TRP A 175 0.02 -21.49 -2.74
CA TRP A 175 0.93 -21.24 -3.85
C TRP A 175 1.48 -19.81 -3.82
N LEU A 176 0.61 -18.80 -3.68
CA LEU A 176 1.01 -17.39 -3.55
C LEU A 176 1.99 -17.18 -2.40
N SER A 177 1.74 -17.79 -1.25
CA SER A 177 2.63 -17.70 -0.08
C SER A 177 4.03 -18.25 -0.37
N THR A 178 4.10 -19.37 -1.09
CA THR A 178 5.37 -20.00 -1.47
C THR A 178 6.10 -19.18 -2.53
N ASP A 179 5.38 -18.71 -3.54
CA ASP A 179 5.99 -18.04 -4.69
C ASP A 179 6.45 -16.61 -4.37
N LEU A 180 5.60 -15.85 -3.65
CA LEU A 180 5.88 -14.47 -3.23
C LEU A 180 6.72 -14.39 -1.94
N LYS A 181 6.92 -15.51 -1.24
CA LYS A 181 7.58 -15.59 0.08
C LYS A 181 6.90 -14.69 1.13
N ILE A 182 5.58 -14.64 1.09
CA ILE A 182 4.74 -13.84 2.00
C ILE A 182 3.96 -14.77 2.92
N SER A 183 3.82 -14.40 4.19
CA SER A 183 3.03 -15.16 5.16
C SER A 183 1.57 -15.26 4.72
N LYS A 184 0.96 -16.45 4.83
CA LYS A 184 -0.45 -16.69 4.46
C LYS A 184 -1.41 -15.71 5.12
N GLU A 185 -1.13 -15.31 6.36
CA GLU A 185 -1.92 -14.33 7.13
C GLU A 185 -2.05 -12.96 6.44
N LYS A 186 -1.09 -12.61 5.60
CA LYS A 186 -1.08 -11.38 4.79
C LYS A 186 -1.73 -11.58 3.42
N ILE A 187 -2.27 -12.76 3.13
CA ILE A 187 -2.92 -13.08 1.86
C ILE A 187 -4.42 -13.28 2.13
N ILE A 188 -5.23 -12.41 1.55
CA ILE A 188 -6.69 -12.36 1.73
C ILE A 188 -7.37 -12.72 0.40
N HIS A 189 -8.38 -13.58 0.48
CA HIS A 189 -9.28 -13.78 -0.66
C HIS A 189 -10.27 -12.60 -0.71
N GLY A 190 -10.21 -11.84 -1.79
CA GLY A 190 -10.99 -10.62 -1.97
C GLY A 190 -10.28 -9.63 -2.89
N LYS A 191 -10.98 -8.53 -3.19
CA LYS A 191 -10.45 -7.44 -4.00
C LYS A 191 -10.10 -6.22 -3.18
N VAL A 192 -9.09 -5.48 -3.63
CA VAL A 192 -8.85 -4.13 -3.13
C VAL A 192 -9.92 -3.22 -3.71
N LEU A 193 -10.81 -2.74 -2.85
CA LEU A 193 -11.74 -1.66 -3.18
C LEU A 193 -10.97 -0.35 -3.08
N CYS A 194 -10.63 0.22 -4.23
CA CYS A 194 -10.07 1.56 -4.32
C CYS A 194 -11.14 2.55 -4.76
#